data_AF-A0A5D3F6X8-F1
#
_entry.id   AF-A0A5D3F6X8-F1
#
_cell.length_a   1.000
_cell.length_b   1.000
_cell.length_c   1.000
_cell.angle_alpha   90.00
_cell.angle_beta   90.00
_cell.angle_gamma   90.00
#
_symmetry.space_group_name_H-M   'P 1'
#
loop_
_entity.id
_entity.type
_entity.pdbx_description
1 polymer ?
#
loop_
_entity_poly.entity_id
_entity_poly.type
_entity_poly.pdbx_seq_one_letter_code
_entity_poly.pdbx_strand_id
1 'polypeptide(L)'
;MSFERLETPAVVKHITAISQSLDNQWLSQSLLAAARERGRITKAIEEENARQVRTEYLRTLLNAEKAVVNRAYFYNNPQVFRDFLDPKSQDYEAFRGMVEERTIIPFLLFEDSPVVPPAFARHERGWEAWLRVASDVEMGCLRLSWDTQGNELAVQRMFRKFHEYFQNLNQMEPSGLKRDFGLDDDGARALFDRLVEVGNLAFEKGNQREKVTREFLYQQAVTQEGTDNSKRLYRWDDPLALATKQIVDLKYNTNLGDTLQAYTLTPADSLRRSALQEDVRLLKEDAEEVDAAELIQLVRNLTFDSVNDLLQAVPVIDELSLDDVWRVRRTGTWNKYRTSMAALLEGPSLETFVDEERGAPAVVGAYQRMIREAERISLARRKQTQQNRVQGIVQLAFDIGTLTVNVVFLPDSSIVHAVVGDLSALVGRGIVNVAVRIGVGRLVESRSRERVDNSVRILELRLANPHNAALELIKSLSDHPKWSSPRNGRDLSGADE
;
A
#
# COMPACT_ATOMS: atom_id res chain seq x y z
N MET A 1 -2.29 -21.80 -27.25
CA MET A 1 -1.77 -21.66 -25.87
C MET A 1 -2.95 -21.84 -24.94
N SER A 2 -2.87 -22.78 -24.00
CA SER A 2 -3.90 -23.00 -22.98
C SER A 2 -3.49 -22.27 -21.71
N PHE A 3 -4.41 -21.54 -21.09
CA PHE A 3 -4.22 -20.91 -19.79
C PHE A 3 -5.53 -21.06 -19.02
N GLU A 4 -5.46 -21.08 -17.69
CA GLU A 4 -6.64 -21.19 -16.84
C GLU A 4 -7.34 -19.82 -16.73
N ARG A 5 -8.66 -19.84 -16.88
CA ARG A 5 -9.53 -18.68 -16.79
C ARG A 5 -9.99 -18.48 -15.34
N LEU A 6 -9.35 -17.57 -14.61
CA LEU A 6 -9.71 -17.21 -13.24
C LEU A 6 -10.65 -16.01 -13.22
N GLU A 7 -11.61 -16.01 -12.29
CA GLU A 7 -12.49 -14.87 -11.99
C GLU A 7 -12.27 -14.38 -10.56
N THR A 8 -12.85 -13.24 -10.20
CA THR A 8 -12.71 -12.60 -8.88
C THR A 8 -12.88 -13.55 -7.68
N PRO A 9 -13.83 -14.52 -7.67
CA PRO A 9 -13.95 -15.47 -6.55
C PRO A 9 -12.71 -16.32 -6.29
N ALA A 10 -11.87 -16.53 -7.30
CA ALA A 10 -10.62 -17.30 -7.18
C ALA A 10 -9.51 -16.55 -6.42
N VAL A 11 -9.69 -15.25 -6.14
CA VAL A 11 -8.71 -14.44 -5.40
C VAL A 11 -9.26 -13.84 -4.11
N VAL A 12 -10.58 -13.70 -3.96
CA VAL A 12 -11.20 -13.09 -2.76
C VAL A 12 -10.98 -13.92 -1.50
N LYS A 13 -10.96 -15.25 -1.59
CA LYS A 13 -10.78 -16.16 -0.44
C LYS A 13 -9.32 -16.32 0.00
N HIS A 14 -8.42 -15.56 -0.61
CA HIS A 14 -6.99 -15.62 -0.39
C HIS A 14 -6.49 -14.27 0.09
N ILE A 15 -5.33 -14.27 0.76
CA ILE A 15 -4.60 -13.03 1.03
C ILE A 15 -4.04 -12.53 -0.30
N THR A 16 -4.85 -11.78 -1.04
CA THR A 16 -4.50 -11.27 -2.36
C THR A 16 -4.02 -9.84 -2.26
N ALA A 17 -2.90 -9.52 -2.89
CA ALA A 17 -2.33 -8.18 -2.91
C ALA A 17 -2.09 -7.65 -4.33
N ILE A 18 -2.16 -6.33 -4.47
CA ILE A 18 -1.70 -5.57 -5.63
C ILE A 18 -0.58 -4.64 -5.19
N SER A 19 0.56 -4.68 -5.89
CA SER A 19 1.70 -3.81 -5.60
C SER A 19 1.59 -2.48 -6.35
N GLN A 20 1.33 -1.40 -5.61
CA GLN A 20 1.25 -0.05 -6.18
C GLN A 20 2.58 0.40 -6.81
N SER A 21 3.70 -0.11 -6.28
CA SER A 21 5.05 0.25 -6.74
C SER A 21 5.35 -0.18 -8.17
N LEU A 22 4.60 -1.12 -8.75
CA LEU A 22 4.84 -1.59 -10.11
C LEU A 22 4.37 -0.61 -11.19
N ASP A 23 3.56 0.37 -10.80
CA ASP A 23 3.11 1.46 -11.67
C ASP A 23 4.30 2.33 -12.14
N ASN A 24 4.35 2.60 -13.44
CA ASN A 24 5.43 3.37 -14.06
C ASN A 24 5.44 4.85 -13.64
N GLN A 25 4.35 5.36 -13.05
CA GLN A 25 4.27 6.72 -12.51
C GLN A 25 4.60 6.79 -11.01
N TRP A 26 4.76 5.64 -10.33
CA TRP A 26 5.00 5.61 -8.89
C TRP A 26 6.39 6.16 -8.53
N LEU A 27 6.39 7.06 -7.55
CA LEU A 27 7.55 7.59 -6.83
C LEU A 27 7.15 7.76 -5.38
N SER A 28 8.01 7.31 -4.46
CA SER A 28 7.82 7.59 -3.03
C SER A 28 7.87 9.09 -2.73
N GLN A 29 7.29 9.51 -1.61
CA GLN A 29 7.23 10.91 -1.20
C GLN A 29 8.63 11.53 -1.10
N SER A 30 9.60 10.81 -0.57
CA SER A 30 10.99 11.26 -0.48
C SER A 30 11.64 11.45 -1.86
N LEU A 31 11.40 10.54 -2.80
CA LEU A 31 11.93 10.66 -4.17
C LEU A 31 11.24 11.75 -4.96
N LEU A 32 9.93 11.94 -4.75
CA LEU A 32 9.19 13.05 -5.36
C LEU A 32 9.70 14.40 -4.85
N ALA A 33 9.94 14.52 -3.54
CA ALA A 33 10.54 15.72 -2.95
C ALA A 33 11.96 15.98 -3.47
N ALA A 34 12.80 14.94 -3.55
CA ALA A 34 14.14 15.07 -4.12
C ALA A 34 14.12 15.45 -5.61
N ALA A 35 13.17 14.92 -6.39
CA ALA A 35 13.00 15.28 -7.80
C ALA A 35 12.53 16.74 -7.96
N ARG A 36 11.61 17.19 -7.09
CA ARG A 36 11.14 18.58 -7.01
C ARG A 36 12.30 19.54 -6.75
N GLU A 37 13.13 19.27 -5.74
CA GLU A 37 14.32 20.09 -5.43
C GLU A 37 15.29 20.21 -6.61
N ARG A 38 15.35 19.17 -7.45
CA ARG A 38 16.20 19.13 -8.65
C ARG A 38 15.51 19.65 -9.90
N GLY A 39 14.21 19.92 -9.86
CA GLY A 39 13.38 20.27 -11.01
C GLY A 39 13.25 19.15 -12.06
N ARG A 40 13.60 17.91 -11.73
CA ARG A 40 13.58 16.74 -12.63
C ARG A 40 13.88 15.44 -11.91
N ILE A 41 13.48 14.32 -12.52
CA ILE A 41 13.96 12.99 -12.15
C ILE A 41 15.39 12.82 -12.69
N THR A 42 16.35 12.59 -11.80
CA THR A 42 17.75 12.33 -12.17
C THR A 42 18.03 10.83 -12.24
N LYS A 43 19.15 10.43 -12.85
CA LYS A 43 19.57 9.02 -12.89
C LYS A 43 19.65 8.39 -11.49
N ALA A 44 20.17 9.12 -10.50
CA ALA A 44 20.25 8.65 -9.13
C ALA A 44 18.87 8.40 -8.50
N ILE A 45 17.88 9.24 -8.84
CA ILE A 45 16.48 9.07 -8.41
C ILE A 45 15.86 7.85 -9.09
N GLU A 46 16.11 7.62 -10.39
CA GLU A 46 15.65 6.42 -11.08
C GLU A 46 16.26 5.14 -10.50
N GLU A 47 17.56 5.14 -10.19
CA GLU A 47 18.26 3.99 -9.61
C GLU A 47 17.70 3.66 -8.21
N GLU A 48 17.43 4.69 -7.39
CA GLU A 48 16.79 4.49 -6.08
C GLU A 48 15.33 4.07 -6.22
N ASN A 49 14.57 4.64 -7.17
CA ASN A 49 13.20 4.21 -7.44
C ASN A 49 13.17 2.74 -7.86
N ALA A 50 14.06 2.32 -8.76
CA ALA A 50 14.20 0.93 -9.19
C ALA A 50 14.48 -0.01 -8.00
N ARG A 51 15.32 0.39 -7.04
CA ARG A 51 15.52 -0.36 -5.79
C ARG A 51 14.23 -0.46 -4.99
N GLN A 52 13.54 0.65 -4.75
CA GLN A 52 12.30 0.66 -3.97
C GLN A 52 11.20 -0.18 -4.63
N VAL A 53 10.97 -0.04 -5.93
CA VAL A 53 10.02 -0.87 -6.71
C VAL A 53 10.34 -2.35 -6.56
N ARG A 54 11.62 -2.73 -6.66
CA ARG A 54 12.03 -4.13 -6.50
C ARG A 54 11.72 -4.65 -5.09
N THR A 55 12.08 -3.89 -4.06
CA THR A 55 11.81 -4.24 -2.66
C THR A 55 10.33 -4.44 -2.41
N GLU A 56 9.49 -3.52 -2.88
CA GLU A 56 8.04 -3.55 -2.67
C GLU A 56 7.35 -4.68 -3.46
N TYR A 57 7.83 -4.98 -4.66
CA TYR A 57 7.39 -6.13 -5.44
C TYR A 57 7.66 -7.45 -4.71
N LEU A 58 8.90 -7.66 -4.24
CA LEU A 58 9.26 -8.86 -3.48
C LEU A 58 8.54 -8.93 -2.14
N ARG A 59 8.36 -7.79 -1.46
CA ARG A 59 7.55 -7.70 -0.25
C ARG A 59 6.11 -8.14 -0.48
N THR A 60 5.54 -7.79 -1.63
CA THR A 60 4.18 -8.22 -2.01
C THR A 60 4.12 -9.73 -2.14
N LEU A 61 5.07 -10.33 -2.84
CA LEU A 61 5.14 -11.79 -3.03
C LEU A 61 5.45 -12.56 -1.75
N LEU A 62 6.15 -11.96 -0.79
CA LEU A 62 6.43 -12.58 0.49
C LEU A 62 5.18 -12.61 1.38
N ASN A 63 4.41 -11.51 1.38
CA ASN A 63 3.35 -11.27 2.37
C ASN A 63 1.94 -11.68 1.94
N ALA A 64 1.72 -11.86 0.64
CA ALA A 64 0.43 -12.24 0.08
C ALA A 64 0.47 -13.69 -0.41
N GLU A 65 -0.64 -14.41 -0.29
CA GLU A 65 -0.81 -15.70 -0.97
C GLU A 65 -0.79 -15.54 -2.48
N LYS A 66 -1.45 -14.49 -2.97
CA LYS A 66 -1.64 -14.19 -4.39
C LYS A 66 -1.24 -12.75 -4.67
N ALA A 67 -0.47 -12.52 -5.72
CA ALA A 67 -0.15 -11.21 -6.24
C ALA A 67 -0.81 -11.03 -7.61
N VAL A 68 -1.79 -10.14 -7.68
CA VAL A 68 -2.42 -9.78 -8.95
C VAL A 68 -1.60 -8.67 -9.59
N VAL A 69 -1.09 -8.92 -10.79
CA VAL A 69 -0.19 -8.01 -11.50
C VAL A 69 -0.81 -7.63 -12.84
N ASN A 70 -0.92 -6.33 -13.11
CA ASN A 70 -1.36 -5.86 -14.42
C ASN A 70 -0.42 -6.42 -15.50
N ARG A 71 -1.00 -7.04 -16.53
CA ARG A 71 -0.26 -7.68 -17.62
C ARG A 71 0.82 -6.78 -18.22
N ALA A 72 0.58 -5.47 -18.32
CA ALA A 72 1.54 -4.51 -18.85
C ALA A 72 2.88 -4.50 -18.09
N TYR A 73 2.85 -4.77 -16.79
CA TYR A 73 4.04 -4.70 -15.95
C TYR A 73 5.02 -5.84 -16.22
N PHE A 74 4.55 -6.99 -16.72
CA PHE A 74 5.43 -8.10 -17.10
C PHE A 74 6.36 -7.77 -18.25
N TYR A 75 6.08 -6.77 -19.08
CA TYR A 75 6.99 -6.41 -20.16
C TYR A 75 7.44 -4.95 -20.10
N ASN A 76 6.78 -4.08 -19.33
CA ASN A 76 7.20 -2.68 -19.23
C ASN A 76 7.88 -2.31 -17.90
N ASN A 77 7.88 -3.18 -16.89
CA ASN A 77 8.59 -2.91 -15.63
C ASN A 77 9.89 -3.74 -15.54
N PRO A 78 11.07 -3.10 -15.63
CA PRO A 78 12.36 -3.80 -15.56
C PRO A 78 12.60 -4.55 -14.25
N GLN A 79 11.93 -4.18 -13.16
CA GLN A 79 12.06 -4.86 -11.88
C GLN A 79 11.25 -6.15 -11.80
N VAL A 80 10.30 -6.34 -12.72
CA VAL A 80 9.51 -7.57 -12.89
C VAL A 80 10.15 -8.45 -13.95
N PHE A 81 10.32 -7.93 -15.18
CA PHE A 81 10.73 -8.78 -16.29
C PHE A 81 12.14 -9.34 -16.16
N ARG A 82 13.01 -8.68 -15.37
CA ARG A 82 14.33 -9.21 -15.00
C ARG A 82 14.29 -10.64 -14.46
N ASP A 83 13.21 -11.00 -13.76
CA ASP A 83 13.08 -12.30 -13.10
C ASP A 83 12.93 -13.44 -14.09
N PHE A 84 12.56 -13.15 -15.34
CA PHE A 84 12.40 -14.15 -16.37
C PHE A 84 13.12 -13.81 -17.68
N LEU A 85 14.12 -12.93 -17.62
CA LEU A 85 14.96 -12.62 -18.78
C LEU A 85 15.94 -13.74 -19.13
N ASP A 86 16.52 -14.40 -18.13
CA ASP A 86 17.50 -15.46 -18.30
C ASP A 86 16.89 -16.83 -17.94
N PRO A 87 16.56 -17.67 -18.94
CA PRO A 87 16.01 -19.01 -18.72
C PRO A 87 16.88 -19.96 -17.91
N LYS A 88 18.15 -19.62 -17.66
CA LYS A 88 19.07 -20.45 -16.86
C LYS A 88 19.19 -19.98 -15.40
N SER A 89 18.56 -18.86 -15.05
CA SER A 89 18.65 -18.30 -13.69
C SER A 89 17.70 -19.00 -12.72
N GLN A 90 18.06 -19.01 -11.44
CA GLN A 90 17.16 -19.50 -10.38
C GLN A 90 15.90 -18.64 -10.23
N ASP A 91 16.03 -17.33 -10.49
CA ASP A 91 14.88 -16.41 -10.51
C ASP A 91 13.89 -16.78 -11.63
N TYR A 92 14.34 -17.28 -12.78
CA TYR A 92 13.45 -17.74 -13.86
C TYR A 92 12.63 -18.96 -13.43
N GLU A 93 13.26 -19.95 -12.82
CA GLU A 93 12.57 -21.13 -12.31
C GLU A 93 11.61 -20.77 -11.16
N ALA A 94 12.01 -19.86 -10.27
CA ALA A 94 11.15 -19.31 -9.23
C ALA A 94 9.94 -18.57 -9.82
N PHE A 95 10.13 -17.73 -10.84
CA PHE A 95 9.06 -17.03 -11.52
C PHE A 95 8.09 -17.99 -12.20
N ARG A 96 8.61 -18.98 -12.94
CA ARG A 96 7.79 -20.02 -13.57
C ARG A 96 6.96 -20.77 -12.54
N GLY A 97 7.58 -21.24 -11.47
CA GLY A 97 6.89 -21.93 -10.38
C GLY A 97 5.83 -21.05 -9.71
N MET A 98 6.11 -19.77 -9.48
CA MET A 98 5.13 -18.83 -8.91
C MET A 98 3.94 -18.58 -9.84
N VAL A 99 4.16 -18.49 -11.15
CA VAL A 99 3.07 -18.34 -12.13
C VAL A 99 2.26 -19.64 -12.24
N GLU A 100 2.94 -20.78 -12.24
CA GLU A 100 2.31 -22.11 -12.25
C GLU A 100 1.50 -22.37 -10.98
N GLU A 101 1.99 -22.02 -9.79
CA GLU A 101 1.21 -22.16 -8.54
C GLU A 101 0.15 -21.04 -8.37
N ARG A 102 -0.05 -20.21 -9.41
CA ARG A 102 -0.91 -19.02 -9.39
C ARG A 102 -0.58 -18.10 -8.20
N THR A 103 0.67 -18.06 -7.74
CA THR A 103 1.15 -17.05 -6.78
C THR A 103 1.22 -15.69 -7.47
N ILE A 104 1.73 -15.64 -8.70
CA ILE A 104 1.70 -14.46 -9.57
C ILE A 104 0.58 -14.67 -10.58
N ILE A 105 -0.42 -13.78 -10.58
CA ILE A 105 -1.59 -13.88 -11.44
C ILE A 105 -1.64 -12.66 -12.38
N PRO A 106 -1.47 -12.85 -13.70
CA PRO A 106 -1.70 -11.79 -14.67
C PRO A 106 -3.16 -11.35 -14.71
N PHE A 107 -3.40 -10.05 -14.53
CA PHE A 107 -4.71 -9.45 -14.75
C PHE A 107 -4.83 -8.95 -16.20
N LEU A 108 -5.87 -9.41 -16.90
CA LEU A 108 -6.22 -8.96 -18.25
C LEU A 108 -7.41 -8.00 -18.15
N LEU A 109 -7.25 -6.78 -18.67
CA LEU A 109 -8.29 -5.75 -18.54
C LEU A 109 -9.36 -5.94 -19.62
N PHE A 110 -8.92 -5.93 -20.88
CA PHE A 110 -9.76 -6.15 -22.06
C PHE A 110 -9.27 -7.32 -22.90
N GLU A 111 -8.05 -7.78 -22.66
CA GLU A 111 -7.45 -8.86 -23.41
C GLU A 111 -8.11 -10.20 -23.08
N ASP A 112 -8.29 -11.01 -24.11
CA ASP A 112 -8.81 -12.38 -24.01
C ASP A 112 -7.70 -13.41 -23.77
N SER A 113 -6.43 -12.99 -23.81
CA SER A 113 -5.27 -13.85 -23.65
C SER A 113 -4.04 -13.06 -23.16
N PRO A 114 -3.14 -13.68 -22.36
CA PRO A 114 -1.94 -13.02 -21.86
C PRO A 114 -0.95 -12.59 -22.96
N VAL A 115 -1.05 -13.19 -24.16
CA VAL A 115 -0.12 -12.96 -25.27
C VAL A 115 -0.66 -12.02 -26.36
N VAL A 116 -1.83 -11.39 -26.14
CA VAL A 116 -2.36 -10.37 -27.07
C VAL A 116 -1.39 -9.18 -27.12
N PRO A 117 -0.84 -8.79 -28.28
CA PRO A 117 0.06 -7.64 -28.36
C PRO A 117 -0.62 -6.37 -27.84
N PRO A 118 0.04 -5.57 -26.97
CA PRO A 118 -0.55 -4.32 -26.48
C PRO A 118 -0.66 -3.28 -27.61
N ALA A 119 -1.67 -2.40 -27.50
CA ALA A 119 -1.87 -1.27 -28.40
C ALA A 119 -0.98 -0.05 -28.08
N PHE A 120 -0.10 -0.16 -27.08
CA PHE A 120 0.80 0.88 -26.61
C PHE A 120 2.26 0.41 -26.65
N ALA A 121 3.19 1.33 -26.42
CA ALA A 121 4.63 1.04 -26.46
C ALA A 121 5.02 -0.06 -25.45
N ARG A 122 5.86 -1.00 -25.90
CA ARG A 122 6.35 -2.12 -25.09
C ARG A 122 7.87 -2.20 -25.12
N HIS A 123 8.47 -2.64 -24.01
CA HIS A 123 9.89 -2.99 -24.02
C HIS A 123 10.09 -4.33 -24.73
N GLU A 124 10.77 -4.33 -25.88
CA GLU A 124 10.89 -5.50 -26.77
C GLU A 124 11.43 -6.73 -26.03
N ARG A 125 12.56 -6.60 -25.33
CA ARG A 125 13.15 -7.71 -24.56
C ARG A 125 12.22 -8.25 -23.48
N GLY A 126 11.41 -7.38 -22.86
CA GLY A 126 10.46 -7.79 -21.82
C GLY A 126 9.29 -8.56 -22.43
N TRP A 127 8.81 -8.12 -23.59
CA TRP A 127 7.74 -8.79 -24.32
C TRP A 127 8.16 -10.17 -24.84
N GLU A 128 9.34 -10.29 -25.44
CA GLU A 128 9.87 -11.58 -25.90
C GLU A 128 10.06 -12.57 -24.75
N ALA A 129 10.56 -12.10 -23.60
CA ALA A 129 10.69 -12.92 -22.40
C ALA A 129 9.32 -13.35 -21.85
N TRP A 130 8.33 -12.44 -21.85
CA TRP A 130 6.96 -12.75 -21.43
C TRP A 130 6.31 -13.80 -22.33
N LEU A 131 6.44 -13.68 -23.65
CA LEU A 131 5.91 -14.66 -24.60
C LEU A 131 6.49 -16.06 -24.36
N ARG A 132 7.78 -16.15 -24.01
CA ARG A 132 8.45 -17.41 -23.66
C ARG A 132 7.86 -18.02 -22.39
N VAL A 133 7.74 -17.24 -21.31
CA VAL A 133 7.12 -17.77 -20.09
C VAL A 133 5.68 -18.22 -20.36
N ALA A 134 4.94 -17.45 -21.15
CA ALA A 134 3.57 -17.79 -21.49
C ALA A 134 3.44 -19.06 -22.34
N SER A 135 4.44 -19.40 -23.17
CA SER A 135 4.47 -20.68 -23.90
C SER A 135 4.84 -21.87 -23.03
N ASP A 136 5.62 -21.63 -21.98
CA ASP A 136 6.30 -22.68 -21.22
C ASP A 136 5.57 -23.05 -19.91
N VAL A 137 4.57 -22.26 -19.50
CA VAL A 137 3.87 -22.42 -18.22
C VAL A 137 2.36 -22.34 -18.40
N GLU A 138 1.65 -23.31 -17.82
CA GLU A 138 0.19 -23.23 -17.67
C GLU A 138 -0.16 -22.23 -16.57
N MET A 139 -0.36 -20.97 -16.96
CA MET A 139 -0.70 -19.89 -16.05
C MET A 139 -2.21 -19.75 -15.83
N GLY A 140 -2.60 -19.26 -14.66
CA GLY A 140 -3.93 -18.72 -14.42
C GLY A 140 -3.97 -17.22 -14.69
N CYS A 141 -4.85 -16.78 -15.59
CA CYS A 141 -5.09 -15.36 -15.86
C CYS A 141 -6.39 -14.93 -15.19
N LEU A 142 -6.41 -13.73 -14.60
CA LEU A 142 -7.59 -13.16 -13.98
C LEU A 142 -8.25 -12.12 -14.89
N ARG A 143 -9.57 -12.21 -15.02
CA ARG A 143 -10.44 -11.16 -15.57
C ARG A 143 -11.56 -10.87 -14.59
N LEU A 144 -12.17 -9.68 -14.72
CA LEU A 144 -13.40 -9.37 -13.98
C LEU A 144 -14.57 -10.25 -14.42
N SER A 145 -14.56 -10.66 -15.69
CA SER A 145 -15.39 -11.74 -16.22
C SER A 145 -14.76 -12.31 -17.49
N TRP A 146 -14.97 -13.60 -17.78
CA TRP A 146 -14.59 -14.19 -19.07
C TRP A 146 -15.65 -14.04 -20.15
N ASP A 147 -16.87 -13.62 -19.79
CA ASP A 147 -17.86 -13.14 -20.75
C ASP A 147 -17.48 -11.72 -21.22
N THR A 148 -17.38 -11.51 -22.53
CA THR A 148 -16.90 -10.23 -23.09
C THR A 148 -17.77 -9.06 -22.67
N GLN A 149 -19.10 -9.21 -22.77
CA GLN A 149 -20.05 -8.15 -22.41
C GLN A 149 -20.04 -7.90 -20.90
N GLY A 150 -20.04 -8.96 -20.10
CA GLY A 150 -19.92 -8.91 -18.65
C GLY A 150 -18.64 -8.22 -18.19
N ASN A 151 -17.51 -8.50 -18.86
CA ASN A 151 -16.22 -7.87 -18.58
C ASN A 151 -16.24 -6.39 -18.93
N GLU A 152 -16.78 -6.01 -20.08
CA GLU A 152 -16.94 -4.60 -20.45
C GLU A 152 -17.75 -3.84 -19.40
N LEU A 153 -18.88 -4.39 -18.95
CA LEU A 153 -19.71 -3.79 -17.91
C LEU A 153 -18.96 -3.71 -16.57
N ALA A 154 -18.22 -4.75 -16.18
CA ALA A 154 -17.44 -4.76 -14.95
C ALA A 154 -16.31 -3.72 -14.97
N VAL A 155 -15.58 -3.63 -16.08
CA VAL A 155 -14.53 -2.62 -16.29
C VAL A 155 -15.12 -1.20 -16.32
N GLN A 156 -16.29 -1.01 -16.95
CA GLN A 156 -17.00 0.27 -16.91
C GLN A 156 -17.39 0.66 -15.48
N ARG A 157 -17.86 -0.27 -14.65
CA ARG A 157 -18.13 -0.02 -13.22
C ARG A 157 -16.86 0.37 -12.45
N MET A 158 -15.76 -0.33 -12.69
CA MET A 158 -14.46 0.01 -12.09
C MET A 158 -14.00 1.42 -12.47
N PHE A 159 -14.11 1.80 -13.75
CA PHE A 159 -13.78 3.17 -14.19
C PHE A 159 -14.75 4.21 -13.66
N ARG A 160 -16.03 3.86 -13.50
CA ARG A 160 -17.02 4.76 -12.90
C ARG A 160 -16.67 5.10 -11.45
N LYS A 161 -16.26 4.12 -10.63
CA LYS A 161 -15.80 4.36 -9.26
C LYS A 161 -14.61 5.32 -9.19
N PHE A 162 -13.67 5.19 -10.13
CA PHE A 162 -12.54 6.12 -10.25
C PHE A 162 -13.05 7.53 -10.59
N HIS A 163 -13.92 7.64 -11.59
CA HIS A 163 -14.52 8.91 -12.01
C HIS A 163 -15.32 9.60 -10.90
N GLU A 164 -16.23 8.89 -10.24
CA GLU A 164 -17.06 9.37 -9.14
C GLU A 164 -16.20 9.91 -7.99
N TYR A 165 -15.07 9.28 -7.70
CA TYR A 165 -14.15 9.78 -6.68
C TYR A 165 -13.62 11.18 -7.02
N PHE A 166 -13.16 11.40 -8.26
CA PHE A 166 -12.63 12.70 -8.67
C PHE A 166 -13.70 13.78 -8.78
N GLN A 167 -14.92 13.43 -9.21
CA GLN A 167 -16.05 14.38 -9.24
C GLN A 167 -16.40 14.93 -7.85
N ASN A 168 -16.15 14.15 -6.80
CA ASN A 168 -16.49 14.50 -5.41
C ASN A 168 -15.27 15.02 -4.61
N LEU A 169 -14.21 15.52 -5.26
CA LEU A 169 -13.06 16.09 -4.56
C LEU A 169 -13.40 17.30 -3.68
N ASN A 170 -14.48 18.02 -4.00
CA ASN A 170 -15.02 19.10 -3.17
C ASN A 170 -15.50 18.67 -1.77
N GLN A 171 -15.60 17.35 -1.51
CA GLN A 171 -15.93 16.79 -0.21
C GLN A 171 -14.68 16.41 0.63
N MET A 172 -13.46 16.79 0.22
CA MET A 172 -12.29 16.59 1.07
C MET A 172 -12.28 17.58 2.23
N GLU A 173 -11.80 17.12 3.39
CA GLU A 173 -11.55 17.94 4.55
C GLU A 173 -10.12 18.53 4.50
N PRO A 174 -9.95 19.86 4.59
CA PRO A 174 -8.63 20.48 4.66
C PRO A 174 -7.77 19.95 5.81
N SER A 175 -8.36 19.62 6.97
CA SER A 175 -7.61 19.05 8.11
C SER A 175 -6.98 17.70 7.79
N GLY A 176 -7.63 16.85 6.98
CA GLY A 176 -7.04 15.61 6.49
C GLY A 176 -5.91 15.87 5.49
N LEU A 177 -6.07 16.85 4.59
CA LEU A 177 -5.00 17.24 3.66
C LEU A 177 -3.77 17.79 4.40
N LYS A 178 -4.00 18.62 5.42
CA LYS A 178 -2.97 19.13 6.33
C LYS A 178 -2.17 17.99 6.96
N ARG A 179 -2.88 17.00 7.52
CA ARG A 179 -2.31 15.78 8.12
C ARG A 179 -1.44 15.02 7.12
N ASP A 180 -2.02 14.66 5.99
CA ASP A 180 -1.42 13.66 5.07
C ASP A 180 -0.27 14.22 4.22
N PHE A 181 -0.27 15.54 3.97
CA PHE A 181 0.80 16.22 3.23
C PHE A 181 1.75 17.04 4.11
N GLY A 182 1.47 17.15 5.42
CA GLY A 182 2.28 17.94 6.35
C GLY A 182 2.27 19.43 6.04
N LEU A 183 1.09 19.97 5.68
CA LEU A 183 0.90 21.38 5.31
C LEU A 183 0.54 22.22 6.54
N ASP A 184 0.60 23.55 6.40
CA ASP A 184 -0.10 24.49 7.26
C ASP A 184 -1.56 24.69 6.78
N ASP A 185 -2.33 25.51 7.49
CA ASP A 185 -3.76 25.72 7.15
C ASP A 185 -3.94 26.37 5.78
N ASP A 186 -3.10 27.34 5.43
CA ASP A 186 -3.12 28.00 4.12
C ASP A 186 -2.75 27.02 2.99
N GLY A 187 -1.71 26.21 3.18
CA GLY A 187 -1.31 25.18 2.23
C GLY A 187 -2.38 24.09 2.06
N ALA A 188 -3.02 23.68 3.16
CA ALA A 188 -4.12 22.72 3.12
C ALA A 188 -5.34 23.29 2.38
N ARG A 189 -5.66 24.57 2.58
CA ARG A 189 -6.72 25.26 1.85
C ARG A 189 -6.40 25.40 0.37
N ALA A 190 -5.18 25.81 0.03
CA ALA A 190 -4.73 25.92 -1.36
C ALA A 190 -4.78 24.56 -2.08
N LEU A 191 -4.38 23.47 -1.42
CA LEU A 191 -4.51 22.12 -1.96
C LEU A 191 -5.98 21.72 -2.12
N PHE A 192 -6.84 22.03 -1.15
CA PHE A 192 -8.28 21.79 -1.27
C PHE A 192 -8.87 22.51 -2.48
N ASP A 193 -8.60 23.80 -2.64
CA ASP A 193 -9.10 24.61 -3.75
C ASP A 193 -8.60 24.07 -5.10
N ARG A 194 -7.33 23.66 -5.20
CA ARG A 194 -6.80 22.95 -6.40
C ARG A 194 -7.53 21.62 -6.66
N LEU A 195 -7.85 20.86 -5.63
CA LEU A 195 -8.58 19.60 -5.80
C LEU A 195 -10.05 19.84 -6.22
N VAL A 196 -10.67 20.95 -5.80
CA VAL A 196 -11.98 21.40 -6.32
C VAL A 196 -11.88 21.71 -7.82
N GLU A 197 -10.84 22.42 -8.27
CA GLU A 197 -10.60 22.66 -9.70
C GLU A 197 -10.49 21.35 -10.50
N VAL A 198 -9.71 20.39 -9.98
CA VAL A 198 -9.59 19.05 -10.58
C VAL A 198 -10.93 18.32 -10.61
N GLY A 199 -11.74 18.45 -9.55
CA GLY A 199 -13.08 17.87 -9.50
C GLY A 199 -14.03 18.46 -10.53
N ASN A 200 -13.98 19.78 -10.74
CA ASN A 200 -14.75 20.45 -11.79
C ASN A 200 -14.35 19.96 -13.19
N LEU A 201 -13.06 19.81 -13.46
CA LEU A 201 -12.56 19.23 -14.72
C LEU A 201 -13.06 17.80 -14.93
N ALA A 202 -13.06 16.98 -13.88
CA ALA A 202 -13.60 15.63 -13.93
C ALA A 202 -15.12 15.63 -14.18
N PHE A 203 -15.85 16.55 -13.56
CA PHE A 203 -17.28 16.73 -13.75
C PHE A 203 -17.64 17.14 -15.19
N GLU A 204 -16.94 18.14 -15.74
CA GLU A 204 -17.13 18.58 -17.13
C GLU A 204 -16.87 17.46 -18.14
N LYS A 205 -15.78 16.71 -17.97
CA LYS A 205 -15.48 15.55 -18.82
C LYS A 205 -16.55 14.46 -18.71
N GLY A 206 -17.08 14.24 -17.51
CA GLY A 206 -18.23 13.34 -17.27
C GLY A 206 -19.50 13.78 -17.99
N ASN A 207 -19.82 15.08 -18.00
CA ASN A 207 -20.97 15.63 -18.71
C ASN A 207 -20.87 15.44 -20.24
N GLN A 208 -19.65 15.41 -20.78
CA GLN A 208 -19.37 15.09 -22.17
C GLN A 208 -19.48 13.57 -22.47
N ARG A 209 -19.83 12.75 -21.47
CA ARG A 209 -19.84 11.28 -21.53
C ARG A 209 -18.49 10.67 -21.86
N GLU A 210 -17.42 11.41 -21.59
CA GLU A 210 -16.05 10.94 -21.75
C GLU A 210 -15.53 10.30 -20.45
N LYS A 211 -14.60 9.35 -20.59
CA LYS A 211 -13.99 8.69 -19.44
C LYS A 211 -12.96 9.63 -18.81
N VAL A 212 -13.06 9.83 -17.50
CA VAL A 212 -11.96 10.43 -16.72
C VAL A 212 -10.91 9.35 -16.48
N THR A 213 -9.73 9.54 -17.07
CA THR A 213 -8.58 8.67 -16.90
C THR A 213 -7.48 9.38 -16.11
N ARG A 214 -6.53 8.62 -15.57
CA ARG A 214 -5.32 9.20 -14.98
C ARG A 214 -4.59 10.09 -15.98
N GLU A 215 -4.52 9.66 -17.24
CA GLU A 215 -3.82 10.39 -18.29
C GLU A 215 -4.41 11.78 -18.51
N PHE A 216 -5.75 11.87 -18.52
CA PHE A 216 -6.45 13.15 -18.59
C PHE A 216 -6.13 14.04 -17.38
N LEU A 217 -6.29 13.52 -16.16
CA LEU A 217 -6.04 14.30 -14.93
C LEU A 217 -4.60 14.81 -14.87
N TYR A 218 -3.65 13.98 -15.31
CA TYR A 218 -2.25 14.36 -15.39
C TYR A 218 -2.02 15.53 -16.36
N GLN A 219 -2.54 15.42 -17.59
CA GLN A 219 -2.39 16.48 -18.59
C GLN A 219 -2.96 17.82 -18.13
N GLN A 220 -4.07 17.79 -17.39
CA GLN A 220 -4.71 19.01 -16.91
C GLN A 220 -3.98 19.62 -15.70
N ALA A 221 -3.55 18.79 -14.74
CA ALA A 221 -3.20 19.27 -13.40
C ALA A 221 -1.79 18.92 -12.90
N VAL A 222 -1.06 17.99 -13.55
CA VAL A 222 0.20 17.43 -13.03
C VAL A 222 1.39 17.62 -13.95
N THR A 223 1.22 17.36 -15.25
CA THR A 223 2.31 17.39 -16.23
C THR A 223 2.46 18.76 -16.89
N GLN A 224 3.65 19.00 -17.43
CA GLN A 224 3.90 20.17 -18.26
C GLN A 224 3.03 20.11 -19.52
N GLU A 225 2.51 21.27 -19.95
CA GLU A 225 1.63 21.36 -21.10
C GLU A 225 2.28 20.78 -22.36
N GLY A 226 1.50 20.04 -23.16
CA GLY A 226 1.96 19.44 -24.41
C GLY A 226 2.93 18.27 -24.26
N THR A 227 3.17 17.78 -23.04
CA THR A 227 4.08 16.64 -22.81
C THR A 227 3.34 15.31 -22.68
N ASP A 228 4.03 14.22 -23.04
CA ASP A 228 3.54 12.86 -22.81
C ASP A 228 3.79 12.46 -21.36
N ASN A 229 2.74 11.99 -20.67
CA ASN A 229 2.79 11.51 -19.29
C ASN A 229 3.84 10.40 -19.07
N SER A 230 4.12 9.58 -20.10
CA SER A 230 5.15 8.53 -20.04
C SER A 230 6.56 9.08 -19.78
N LYS A 231 6.82 10.34 -20.16
CA LYS A 231 8.10 11.03 -19.96
C LYS A 231 8.31 11.56 -18.55
N ARG A 232 7.28 11.52 -17.69
CA ARG A 232 7.33 11.99 -16.30
C ARG A 232 7.84 13.43 -16.15
N LEU A 233 7.44 14.31 -17.09
CA LEU A 233 7.73 15.74 -17.06
C LEU A 233 6.65 16.47 -16.26
N TYR A 234 6.76 16.42 -14.94
CA TYR A 234 5.81 17.07 -14.03
C TYR A 234 6.05 18.59 -13.91
N ARG A 235 5.05 19.32 -13.41
CA ARG A 235 5.18 20.73 -13.01
C ARG A 235 5.97 20.83 -11.70
N TRP A 236 7.30 20.71 -11.79
CA TRP A 236 8.18 20.58 -10.62
C TRP A 236 8.21 21.80 -9.70
N ASP A 237 7.87 22.96 -10.23
CA ASP A 237 7.76 24.24 -9.53
C ASP A 237 6.40 24.44 -8.83
N ASP A 238 5.39 23.63 -9.15
CA ASP A 238 4.05 23.64 -8.54
C ASP A 238 3.92 22.51 -7.49
N PRO A 239 4.01 22.81 -6.17
CA PRO A 239 3.89 21.81 -5.13
C PRO A 239 2.49 21.18 -5.06
N LEU A 240 1.46 21.94 -5.45
CA LEU A 240 0.07 21.48 -5.45
C LEU A 240 -0.14 20.46 -6.58
N ALA A 241 0.47 20.67 -7.75
CA ALA A 241 0.46 19.67 -8.83
C ALA A 241 1.07 18.33 -8.39
N LEU A 242 2.18 18.36 -7.64
CA LEU A 242 2.83 17.16 -7.10
C LEU A 242 2.00 16.50 -5.99
N ALA A 243 1.27 17.26 -5.17
CA ALA A 243 0.33 16.71 -4.21
C ALA A 243 -0.89 16.07 -4.91
N THR A 244 -1.45 16.73 -5.94
CA THR A 244 -2.51 16.18 -6.80
C THR A 244 -2.07 14.87 -7.45
N LYS A 245 -0.83 14.79 -7.97
CA LYS A 245 -0.24 13.54 -8.49
C LYS A 245 -0.39 12.39 -7.50
N GLN A 246 -0.04 12.60 -6.24
CA GLN A 246 -0.06 11.55 -5.22
C GLN A 246 -1.47 11.05 -4.92
N ILE A 247 -2.48 11.93 -4.89
CA ILE A 247 -3.90 11.53 -4.77
C ILE A 247 -4.34 10.71 -6.00
N VAL A 248 -3.99 11.19 -7.20
CA VAL A 248 -4.34 10.50 -8.45
C VAL A 248 -3.74 9.10 -8.50
N ASP A 249 -2.46 8.97 -8.17
CA ASP A 249 -1.75 7.69 -8.16
C ASP A 249 -2.29 6.73 -7.11
N LEU A 250 -2.57 7.24 -5.91
CA LEU A 250 -3.12 6.43 -4.83
C LEU A 250 -4.48 5.88 -5.24
N LYS A 251 -5.40 6.72 -5.75
CA LYS A 251 -6.72 6.23 -6.20
C LYS A 251 -6.61 5.27 -7.38
N TYR A 252 -5.71 5.55 -8.34
CA TYR A 252 -5.48 4.67 -9.49
C TYR A 252 -5.04 3.27 -9.03
N ASN A 253 -4.08 3.22 -8.11
CA ASN A 253 -3.49 1.97 -7.65
C ASN A 253 -4.37 1.19 -6.66
N THR A 254 -5.30 1.85 -5.97
CA THR A 254 -6.27 1.14 -5.11
C THR A 254 -7.51 0.65 -5.85
N ASN A 255 -7.88 1.27 -6.98
CA ASN A 255 -9.14 1.01 -7.67
C ASN A 255 -9.34 -0.45 -8.13
N LEU A 256 -8.28 -1.10 -8.65
CA LEU A 256 -8.35 -2.51 -9.02
C LEU A 256 -8.48 -3.40 -7.78
N GLY A 257 -7.75 -3.08 -6.71
CA GLY A 257 -7.82 -3.79 -5.43
C GLY A 257 -9.24 -3.78 -4.88
N ASP A 258 -9.86 -2.61 -4.84
CA ASP A 258 -11.25 -2.44 -4.41
C ASP A 258 -12.24 -3.22 -5.28
N THR A 259 -11.99 -3.29 -6.58
CA THR A 259 -12.85 -4.03 -7.51
C THR A 259 -12.74 -5.54 -7.33
N LEU A 260 -11.55 -6.03 -6.98
CA LEU A 260 -11.28 -7.44 -6.70
C LEU A 260 -11.53 -7.84 -5.24
N GLN A 261 -11.83 -6.88 -4.37
CA GLN A 261 -11.83 -7.06 -2.91
C GLN A 261 -10.49 -7.61 -2.40
N ALA A 262 -9.40 -7.19 -3.05
CA ALA A 262 -8.03 -7.56 -2.71
C ALA A 262 -7.37 -6.49 -1.85
N TYR A 263 -6.43 -6.91 -1.02
CA TYR A 263 -5.62 -6.00 -0.22
C TYR A 263 -4.71 -5.17 -1.12
N THR A 264 -4.48 -3.93 -0.72
CA THR A 264 -3.48 -3.06 -1.35
C THR A 264 -2.39 -2.83 -0.32
N LEU A 265 -1.22 -3.43 -0.55
CA LEU A 265 -0.07 -3.16 0.29
C LEU A 265 0.39 -1.75 -0.02
N THR A 266 0.44 -0.90 1.00
CA THR A 266 0.90 0.48 0.84
C THR A 266 2.41 0.47 0.96
N PRO A 267 3.16 0.83 -0.11
CA PRO A 267 4.61 0.91 -0.03
C PRO A 267 5.07 1.86 1.06
N ALA A 268 6.25 1.60 1.62
CA ALA A 268 6.81 2.50 2.60
C ALA A 268 7.10 3.87 1.98
N ASP A 269 6.86 4.96 2.72
CA ASP A 269 7.04 6.34 2.21
C ASP A 269 6.14 6.66 0.99
N SER A 270 4.98 6.00 0.87
CA SER A 270 3.87 6.40 -0.01
C SER A 270 2.74 7.02 0.79
N LEU A 271 1.94 7.82 0.09
CA LEU A 271 0.70 8.38 0.64
C LEU A 271 -0.24 7.23 1.06
N ARG A 272 -0.79 7.31 2.27
CA ARG A 272 -1.67 6.28 2.84
C ARG A 272 -3.08 6.38 2.27
N ARG A 273 -3.84 5.27 2.23
CA ARG A 273 -5.25 5.25 1.79
C ARG A 273 -6.12 6.26 2.53
N SER A 274 -5.83 6.56 3.79
CA SER A 274 -6.51 7.59 4.59
C SER A 274 -6.52 8.97 3.90
N ALA A 275 -5.52 9.27 3.06
CA ALA A 275 -5.45 10.51 2.28
C ALA A 275 -6.49 10.61 1.17
N LEU A 276 -7.09 9.49 0.75
CA LEU A 276 -8.26 9.53 -0.13
C LEU A 276 -9.51 10.03 0.60
N GLN A 277 -9.50 9.99 1.94
CA GLN A 277 -10.60 10.39 2.82
C GLN A 277 -11.94 9.68 2.51
N GLU A 278 -11.89 8.47 1.96
CA GLU A 278 -13.09 7.67 1.64
C GLU A 278 -13.90 7.34 2.90
N ASP A 279 -13.21 7.02 4.01
CA ASP A 279 -13.83 6.67 5.30
C ASP A 279 -14.42 7.89 6.02
N VAL A 280 -14.02 9.11 5.65
CA VAL A 280 -14.62 10.35 6.18
C VAL A 280 -15.93 10.66 5.46
N ARG A 281 -16.06 10.23 4.20
CA ARG A 281 -17.19 10.55 3.31
C ARG A 281 -18.33 9.55 3.39
N LEU A 282 -18.04 8.27 3.66
CA LEU A 282 -19.00 7.18 3.62
C LEU A 282 -19.00 6.43 4.95
N LEU A 283 -20.05 6.59 5.75
CA LEU A 283 -20.25 5.78 6.95
C LEU A 283 -20.47 4.31 6.55
N LYS A 284 -19.76 3.38 7.21
CA LYS A 284 -20.01 1.95 7.04
C LYS A 284 -21.04 1.50 8.07
N GLU A 285 -22.29 1.37 7.63
CA GLU A 285 -23.42 1.03 8.51
C GLU A 285 -23.26 -0.33 9.20
N ASP A 286 -22.53 -1.26 8.56
CA ASP A 286 -22.31 -2.63 9.05
C ASP A 286 -21.11 -2.77 10.00
N ALA A 287 -20.33 -1.71 10.24
CA ALA A 287 -19.14 -1.78 11.10
C ALA A 287 -19.50 -1.80 12.60
N GLU A 288 -18.75 -2.54 13.40
CA GLU A 288 -18.90 -2.62 14.86
C GLU A 288 -18.68 -1.24 15.50
N GLU A 289 -19.61 -0.80 16.36
CA GLU A 289 -19.47 0.45 17.12
C GLU A 289 -18.71 0.16 18.41
N VAL A 290 -17.67 0.95 18.68
CA VAL A 290 -16.77 0.77 19.83
C VAL A 290 -16.63 2.06 20.64
N ASP A 291 -16.05 1.95 21.83
CA ASP A 291 -15.67 3.06 22.70
C ASP A 291 -14.15 3.24 22.86
N ALA A 292 -13.76 4.20 23.70
CA ALA A 292 -12.35 4.47 23.97
C ALA A 292 -11.65 3.32 24.69
N ALA A 293 -12.34 2.67 25.63
CA ALA A 293 -11.78 1.60 26.44
C ALA A 293 -11.44 0.39 25.56
N GLU A 294 -12.27 0.10 24.57
CA GLU A 294 -12.03 -0.94 23.57
C GLU A 294 -10.80 -0.64 22.70
N LEU A 295 -10.62 0.62 22.25
CA LEU A 295 -9.40 1.03 21.52
C LEU A 295 -8.14 0.95 22.40
N ILE A 296 -8.24 1.34 23.67
CA ILE A 296 -7.14 1.22 24.64
C ILE A 296 -6.81 -0.25 24.88
N GLN A 297 -7.83 -1.11 24.93
CA GLN A 297 -7.65 -2.55 25.07
C GLN A 297 -6.91 -3.15 23.87
N LEU A 298 -7.17 -2.67 22.64
CA LEU A 298 -6.40 -3.05 21.45
C LEU A 298 -4.92 -2.74 21.60
N VAL A 299 -4.58 -1.56 22.14
CA VAL A 299 -3.18 -1.19 22.40
C VAL A 299 -2.57 -2.12 23.43
N ARG A 300 -3.24 -2.30 24.58
CA ARG A 300 -2.77 -3.15 25.68
C ARG A 300 -2.55 -4.60 25.23
N ASN A 301 -3.47 -5.15 24.43
CA ASN A 301 -3.36 -6.51 23.91
C ASN A 301 -2.34 -6.64 22.76
N LEU A 302 -1.67 -5.56 22.35
CA LEU A 302 -0.48 -5.64 21.49
C LEU A 302 0.82 -5.41 22.27
N THR A 303 0.77 -5.06 23.56
CA THR A 303 1.96 -4.87 24.42
C THR A 303 2.67 -6.16 24.85
N PHE A 304 2.25 -7.33 24.36
CA PHE A 304 2.75 -8.62 24.82
C PHE A 304 4.26 -8.83 24.61
N ASP A 305 4.87 -9.64 25.51
CA ASP A 305 6.25 -10.15 25.47
C ASP A 305 6.73 -10.65 24.08
N SER A 306 5.78 -11.01 23.20
CA SER A 306 5.98 -11.40 21.80
C SER A 306 6.53 -10.28 20.89
N VAL A 307 6.32 -9.02 21.24
CA VAL A 307 6.82 -7.87 20.48
C VAL A 307 8.30 -7.65 20.74
N ASN A 308 8.82 -7.96 21.93
CA ASN A 308 10.25 -7.78 22.22
C ASN A 308 11.16 -8.69 21.38
N ASP A 309 10.72 -9.94 21.16
CA ASP A 309 11.39 -10.89 20.26
C ASP A 309 11.27 -10.51 18.77
N LEU A 310 10.23 -9.74 18.40
CA LEU A 310 10.01 -9.28 17.02
C LEU A 310 11.15 -8.40 16.52
N LEU A 311 11.75 -7.65 17.43
CA LEU A 311 12.48 -6.44 17.13
C LEU A 311 13.99 -6.70 17.08
N GLN A 312 14.44 -7.90 17.47
CA GLN A 312 15.86 -8.24 17.56
C GLN A 312 16.51 -8.72 16.26
N ALA A 313 15.74 -9.05 15.20
CA ALA A 313 16.32 -9.41 13.89
C ALA A 313 15.27 -9.33 12.76
N VAL A 314 15.36 -8.30 11.92
CA VAL A 314 14.60 -8.21 10.67
C VAL A 314 15.59 -8.12 9.49
N PRO A 315 15.60 -9.07 8.53
CA PRO A 315 16.34 -8.96 7.28
C PRO A 315 15.87 -7.77 6.46
N VAL A 316 16.80 -7.30 5.67
CA VAL A 316 16.58 -6.25 4.70
C VAL A 316 15.86 -6.88 3.50
N ILE A 317 14.56 -6.68 3.33
CA ILE A 317 13.79 -7.26 2.20
C ILE A 317 14.38 -6.83 0.83
N ASP A 318 15.05 -5.68 0.78
CA ASP A 318 15.80 -5.19 -0.39
C ASP A 318 16.97 -6.11 -0.81
N GLU A 319 17.33 -7.08 0.03
CA GLU A 319 18.37 -8.06 -0.22
C GLU A 319 17.86 -9.38 -0.83
N LEU A 320 16.55 -9.64 -0.81
CA LEU A 320 15.99 -10.88 -1.33
C LEU A 320 16.06 -10.92 -2.87
N SER A 321 16.30 -12.11 -3.42
CA SER A 321 15.97 -12.44 -4.82
C SER A 321 14.57 -13.05 -4.92
N LEU A 322 14.11 -13.28 -6.16
CA LEU A 322 12.83 -13.97 -6.34
C LEU A 322 12.94 -15.43 -5.88
N ASP A 323 14.08 -16.10 -6.14
CA ASP A 323 14.37 -17.44 -5.63
C ASP A 323 14.31 -17.50 -4.08
N ASP A 324 14.88 -16.52 -3.38
CA ASP A 324 14.80 -16.51 -1.91
C ASP A 324 13.34 -16.44 -1.43
N VAL A 325 12.52 -15.56 -2.03
CA VAL A 325 11.09 -15.45 -1.71
C VAL A 325 10.38 -16.77 -2.02
N TRP A 326 10.70 -17.40 -3.16
CA TRP A 326 10.11 -18.69 -3.52
C TRP A 326 10.41 -19.79 -2.51
N ARG A 327 11.67 -19.88 -2.09
CA ARG A 327 12.12 -20.86 -1.10
C ARG A 327 11.46 -20.63 0.25
N VAL A 328 11.32 -19.37 0.69
CA VAL A 328 10.61 -19.03 1.94
C VAL A 328 9.16 -19.48 1.91
N ARG A 329 8.44 -19.22 0.81
CA ARG A 329 7.03 -19.61 0.64
C ARG A 329 6.79 -21.11 0.79
N ARG A 330 7.82 -21.92 0.51
CA ARG A 330 7.76 -23.39 0.60
C ARG A 330 8.17 -23.92 1.97
N THR A 331 8.44 -23.05 2.94
CA THR A 331 8.76 -23.45 4.31
C THR A 331 7.51 -23.57 5.18
N GLY A 332 7.62 -24.34 6.26
CA GLY A 332 6.57 -24.39 7.29
C GLY A 332 6.35 -23.05 8.00
N THR A 333 7.35 -22.15 8.02
CA THR A 333 7.22 -20.83 8.66
C THR A 333 6.30 -19.90 7.89
N TRP A 334 6.41 -19.87 6.55
CA TRP A 334 5.50 -19.11 5.70
C TRP A 334 4.08 -19.66 5.77
N ASN A 335 3.91 -20.98 5.74
CA ASN A 335 2.58 -21.60 5.88
C ASN A 335 1.90 -21.24 7.21
N LYS A 336 2.66 -21.14 8.32
CA LYS A 336 2.12 -20.67 9.61
C LYS A 336 1.67 -19.22 9.53
N TYR A 337 2.50 -18.33 8.97
CA TYR A 337 2.14 -16.91 8.79
C TYR A 337 0.87 -16.77 7.94
N ARG A 338 0.82 -17.48 6.81
CA ARG A 338 -0.32 -17.51 5.91
C ARG A 338 -1.60 -17.93 6.63
N THR A 339 -1.58 -19.06 7.34
CA THR A 339 -2.76 -19.57 8.05
C THR A 339 -3.21 -18.63 9.17
N SER A 340 -2.27 -18.06 9.95
CA SER A 340 -2.61 -17.09 10.99
C SER A 340 -3.24 -15.82 10.40
N MET A 341 -2.68 -15.31 9.31
CA MET A 341 -3.24 -14.12 8.64
C MET A 341 -4.63 -14.42 8.05
N ALA A 342 -4.84 -15.59 7.45
CA ALA A 342 -6.15 -15.99 6.95
C ALA A 342 -7.19 -16.07 8.09
N ALA A 343 -6.82 -16.65 9.24
CA ALA A 343 -7.70 -16.75 10.40
C ALA A 343 -8.13 -15.37 10.93
N LEU A 344 -7.22 -14.40 10.96
CA LEU A 344 -7.52 -13.01 11.36
C LEU A 344 -8.48 -12.31 10.38
N LEU A 345 -8.47 -12.68 9.10
CA LEU A 345 -9.23 -12.01 8.04
C LEU A 345 -10.60 -12.65 7.75
N GLU A 346 -10.85 -13.90 8.15
CA GLU A 346 -12.12 -14.60 7.90
C GLU A 346 -13.32 -14.04 8.70
N GLY A 347 -13.07 -13.27 9.77
CA GLY A 347 -14.10 -12.65 10.59
C GLY A 347 -13.54 -11.55 11.50
N PRO A 348 -13.09 -10.42 10.94
CA PRO A 348 -12.45 -9.37 11.71
C PRO A 348 -13.46 -8.74 12.69
N SER A 349 -13.27 -9.02 13.98
CA SER A 349 -13.96 -8.37 15.11
C SER A 349 -12.93 -7.93 16.13
N LEU A 350 -13.36 -7.09 17.09
CA LEU A 350 -12.51 -6.74 18.22
C LEU A 350 -12.02 -7.99 18.97
N GLU A 351 -12.91 -8.95 19.22
CA GLU A 351 -12.62 -10.23 19.89
C GLU A 351 -11.58 -11.05 19.12
N THR A 352 -11.78 -11.25 17.81
CA THR A 352 -10.85 -12.03 16.98
C THR A 352 -9.48 -11.35 16.88
N PHE A 353 -9.44 -10.02 16.86
CA PHE A 353 -8.19 -9.28 16.73
C PHE A 353 -7.28 -9.42 17.95
N VAL A 354 -7.86 -9.47 19.15
CA VAL A 354 -7.10 -9.56 20.40
C VAL A 354 -6.76 -10.98 20.84
N ASP A 355 -7.32 -12.00 20.17
CA ASP A 355 -7.07 -13.41 20.47
C ASP A 355 -5.58 -13.77 20.32
N GLU A 356 -5.00 -14.41 21.34
CA GLU A 356 -3.56 -14.74 21.36
C GLU A 356 -3.18 -15.81 20.33
N GLU A 357 -4.09 -16.73 19.98
CA GLU A 357 -3.84 -17.88 19.12
C GLU A 357 -4.20 -17.62 17.65
N ARG A 358 -5.17 -16.74 17.40
CA ARG A 358 -5.78 -16.50 16.08
C ARG A 358 -5.75 -15.03 15.66
N GLY A 359 -5.52 -14.11 16.60
CA GLY A 359 -5.57 -12.68 16.36
C GLY A 359 -4.26 -12.07 15.89
N ALA A 360 -4.15 -10.75 16.06
CA ALA A 360 -2.97 -9.97 15.71
C ALA A 360 -1.67 -10.51 16.36
N PRO A 361 -1.64 -10.94 17.65
CA PRO A 361 -0.43 -11.51 18.25
C PRO A 361 0.09 -12.74 17.50
N ALA A 362 -0.80 -13.67 17.12
CA ALA A 362 -0.43 -14.88 16.39
C ALA A 362 0.15 -14.58 15.01
N VAL A 363 -0.48 -13.64 14.27
CA VAL A 363 -0.01 -13.17 12.97
C VAL A 363 1.38 -12.57 13.08
N VAL A 364 1.57 -11.67 14.04
CA VAL A 364 2.82 -10.97 14.31
C VAL A 364 3.93 -11.98 14.65
N GLY A 365 3.68 -12.92 15.56
CA GLY A 365 4.66 -13.96 15.91
C GLY A 365 4.99 -14.91 14.75
N ALA A 366 4.02 -15.25 13.90
CA ALA A 366 4.25 -16.07 12.72
C ALA A 366 5.05 -15.33 11.63
N TYR A 367 4.76 -14.04 11.44
CA TYR A 367 5.50 -13.17 10.53
C TYR A 367 6.99 -13.10 10.89
N GLN A 368 7.34 -12.95 12.17
CA GLN A 368 8.74 -12.95 12.63
C GLN A 368 9.50 -14.20 12.21
N ARG A 369 8.90 -15.37 12.44
CA ARG A 369 9.53 -16.66 12.12
C ARG A 369 9.76 -16.80 10.63
N MET A 370 8.78 -16.37 9.81
CA MET A 370 8.92 -16.33 8.35
C MET A 370 10.06 -15.41 7.91
N ILE A 371 10.16 -14.25 8.55
CA ILE A 371 11.15 -13.23 8.23
C ILE A 371 12.57 -13.68 8.62
N ARG A 372 12.77 -14.27 9.80
CA ARG A 372 14.05 -14.89 10.18
C ARG A 372 14.46 -16.02 9.22
N GLU A 373 13.49 -16.79 8.73
CA GLU A 373 13.74 -17.83 7.74
C GLU A 373 14.15 -17.25 6.38
N ALA A 374 13.55 -16.14 5.96
CA ALA A 374 13.96 -15.40 4.77
C ALA A 374 15.40 -14.88 4.86
N GLU A 375 15.78 -14.38 6.04
CA GLU A 375 17.17 -13.99 6.32
C GLU A 375 18.13 -15.17 6.16
N ARG A 376 17.83 -16.29 6.83
CA ARG A 376 18.65 -17.50 6.79
C ARG A 376 18.86 -18.00 5.36
N ILE A 377 17.81 -17.99 4.54
CA ILE A 377 17.84 -18.39 3.13
C ILE A 377 18.72 -17.43 2.31
N SER A 378 18.52 -16.12 2.47
CA SER A 378 19.30 -15.10 1.75
C SER A 378 20.79 -15.14 2.11
N LEU A 379 21.13 -15.31 3.39
CA LEU A 379 22.51 -15.39 3.87
C LEU A 379 23.25 -16.60 3.32
N ALA A 380 22.57 -17.76 3.24
CA ALA A 380 23.17 -18.97 2.68
C ALA A 380 23.58 -18.78 1.21
N ARG A 381 22.85 -17.95 0.46
CA ARG A 381 23.19 -17.59 -0.93
C ARG A 381 24.37 -16.61 -1.01
N ARG A 382 24.48 -15.68 -0.05
CA ARG A 382 25.36 -14.50 -0.14
C ARG A 382 26.82 -14.70 0.28
N LYS A 383 27.25 -15.87 0.77
CA LYS A 383 28.64 -16.17 1.20
C LYS A 383 29.31 -15.01 1.98
N GLN A 384 28.99 -14.89 3.26
CA GLN A 384 29.66 -14.02 4.25
C GLN A 384 29.88 -12.56 3.81
N THR A 385 28.80 -11.79 3.68
CA THR A 385 28.87 -10.32 3.77
C THR A 385 28.50 -9.91 5.21
N GLN A 386 29.21 -8.92 5.76
CA GLN A 386 28.89 -8.32 7.06
C GLN A 386 27.42 -7.88 7.10
N GLN A 387 26.68 -8.37 8.10
CA GLN A 387 25.31 -7.94 8.36
C GLN A 387 25.31 -6.52 8.94
N ASN A 388 24.53 -5.62 8.34
CA ASN A 388 23.91 -4.56 9.11
C ASN A 388 22.68 -5.18 9.77
N ARG A 389 22.80 -5.60 11.03
CA ARG A 389 21.63 -6.03 11.80
C ARG A 389 20.70 -4.82 11.95
N VAL A 390 19.47 -4.98 11.52
CA VAL A 390 18.45 -3.94 11.65
C VAL A 390 17.46 -4.38 12.71
N GLN A 391 17.16 -3.47 13.63
CA GLN A 391 16.14 -3.70 14.65
C GLN A 391 14.76 -3.47 14.03
N GLY A 392 13.81 -4.36 14.31
CA GLY A 392 12.42 -4.22 13.83
C GLY A 392 11.66 -3.12 14.55
N ILE A 393 10.49 -2.74 14.04
CA ILE A 393 9.42 -2.01 14.77
C ILE A 393 8.05 -2.58 14.39
N VAL A 394 7.09 -2.53 15.31
CA VAL A 394 5.65 -2.74 15.02
C VAL A 394 4.92 -1.43 15.25
N GLN A 395 3.98 -1.12 14.37
CA GLN A 395 3.11 0.03 14.48
C GLN A 395 1.65 -0.43 14.48
N LEU A 396 0.89 0.01 15.48
CA LEU A 396 -0.56 0.03 15.45
C LEU A 396 -1.02 1.47 15.17
N ALA A 397 -1.86 1.67 14.18
CA ALA A 397 -2.37 3.01 13.85
C ALA A 397 -3.90 3.02 13.80
N PHE A 398 -4.48 4.02 14.45
CA PHE A 398 -5.91 4.30 14.48
C PHE A 398 -6.17 5.56 13.65
N ASP A 399 -6.74 5.40 12.46
CA ASP A 399 -7.20 6.53 11.64
C ASP A 399 -8.64 6.87 12.06
N ILE A 400 -8.80 7.91 12.87
CA ILE A 400 -10.08 8.39 13.41
C ILE A 400 -10.45 9.67 12.64
N GLY A 401 -11.22 9.53 11.57
CA GLY A 401 -11.53 10.64 10.66
C GLY A 401 -10.25 11.32 10.11
N THR A 402 -10.04 12.59 10.46
CA THR A 402 -8.86 13.37 10.06
C THR A 402 -7.71 13.36 11.08
N LEU A 403 -7.83 12.57 12.16
CA LEU A 403 -6.80 12.31 13.15
C LEU A 403 -6.20 10.90 12.95
N THR A 404 -4.91 10.74 13.17
CA THR A 404 -4.27 9.42 13.27
C THR A 404 -3.48 9.32 14.57
N VAL A 405 -3.80 8.33 15.40
CA VAL A 405 -3.01 7.94 16.57
C VAL A 405 -2.14 6.75 16.19
N ASN A 406 -0.82 6.91 16.22
CA ASN A 406 0.13 5.83 15.97
C ASN A 406 0.74 5.40 17.31
N VAL A 407 0.71 4.11 17.59
CA VAL A 407 1.44 3.48 18.69
C VAL A 407 2.53 2.62 18.07
N VAL A 408 3.78 2.88 18.42
CA VAL A 408 4.95 2.19 17.91
C VAL A 408 5.60 1.44 19.05
N PHE A 409 5.91 0.17 18.80
CA PHE A 409 6.56 -0.71 19.73
C PHE A 409 8.03 -0.89 19.31
N LEU A 410 8.94 -0.59 20.23
CA LEU A 410 10.38 -0.54 20.01
C LEU A 410 11.14 -1.72 20.63
N PRO A 411 12.32 -2.07 20.08
CA PRO A 411 13.09 -3.28 20.44
C PRO A 411 13.50 -3.47 21.88
N ASP A 412 13.44 -2.41 22.65
CA ASP A 412 13.79 -2.34 24.07
C ASP A 412 12.56 -2.44 24.97
N SER A 413 11.45 -3.01 24.46
CA SER A 413 10.12 -3.00 25.08
C SER A 413 9.52 -1.61 25.28
N SER A 414 10.15 -0.54 24.80
CA SER A 414 9.55 0.78 24.96
C SER A 414 8.41 0.97 23.96
N ILE A 415 7.39 1.70 24.41
CA ILE A 415 6.27 2.13 23.59
C ILE A 415 6.44 3.63 23.38
N VAL A 416 6.25 4.06 22.15
CA VAL A 416 6.27 5.47 21.77
C VAL A 416 5.06 5.75 20.91
N HIS A 417 4.53 6.97 20.97
CA HIS A 417 3.29 7.29 20.27
C HIS A 417 3.37 8.61 19.50
N ALA A 418 2.70 8.69 18.35
CA ALA A 418 2.57 9.90 17.56
C ALA A 418 1.12 10.19 17.23
N VAL A 419 0.66 11.38 17.58
CA VAL A 419 -0.63 11.90 17.13
C VAL A 419 -0.38 12.80 15.93
N VAL A 420 -1.06 12.51 14.82
CA VAL A 420 -0.95 13.29 13.59
C VAL A 420 -2.33 13.78 13.18
N GLY A 421 -2.44 15.07 12.88
CA GLY A 421 -3.71 15.73 12.61
C GLY A 421 -4.18 16.53 13.82
N ASP A 422 -5.40 17.02 13.75
CA ASP A 422 -5.95 17.95 14.73
C ASP A 422 -7.12 17.30 15.49
N LEU A 423 -6.97 17.15 16.81
CA LEU A 423 -8.01 16.60 17.67
C LEU A 423 -9.27 17.49 17.65
N SER A 424 -9.10 18.81 17.52
CA SER A 424 -10.21 19.76 17.49
C SER A 424 -11.12 19.55 16.27
N ALA A 425 -10.59 18.99 15.17
CA ALA A 425 -11.37 18.65 13.98
C ALA A 425 -12.41 17.54 14.20
N LEU A 426 -12.35 16.85 15.34
CA LEU A 426 -13.33 15.84 15.75
C LEU A 426 -14.44 16.42 16.66
N VAL A 427 -14.29 17.65 17.16
CA VAL A 427 -15.28 18.27 18.05
C VAL A 427 -16.62 18.42 17.33
N GLY A 428 -17.70 17.98 17.98
CA GLY A 428 -19.05 18.07 17.44
C GLY A 428 -19.35 17.13 16.27
N ARG A 429 -18.40 16.26 15.88
CA ARG A 429 -18.70 15.16 14.96
C ARG A 429 -19.55 14.11 15.68
N GLY A 430 -20.57 13.61 14.98
CA GLY A 430 -21.33 12.43 15.40
C GLY A 430 -20.51 11.15 15.17
N ILE A 431 -21.16 10.11 14.66
CA ILE A 431 -20.48 8.84 14.36
C ILE A 431 -19.43 9.05 13.27
N VAL A 432 -18.23 8.48 13.46
CA VAL A 432 -17.17 8.40 12.43
C VAL A 432 -16.63 6.98 12.32
N ASN A 433 -16.09 6.63 11.14
CA ASN A 433 -15.35 5.39 10.97
C ASN A 433 -13.95 5.49 11.58
N VAL A 434 -13.46 4.36 12.09
CA VAL A 434 -12.09 4.17 12.54
C VAL A 434 -11.47 3.02 11.77
N ALA A 435 -10.35 3.27 11.10
CA ALA A 435 -9.56 2.21 10.51
C ALA A 435 -8.38 1.85 11.41
N VAL A 436 -8.27 0.57 11.79
CA VAL A 436 -7.12 0.03 12.54
C VAL A 436 -6.15 -0.61 11.56
N ARG A 437 -4.90 -0.15 11.59
CA ARG A 437 -3.82 -0.66 10.75
C ARG A 437 -2.71 -1.25 11.59
N ILE A 438 -2.18 -2.39 11.16
CA ILE A 438 -0.93 -2.92 11.68
C ILE A 438 0.15 -2.74 10.61
N GLY A 439 1.30 -2.26 11.02
CA GLY A 439 2.50 -2.17 10.21
C GLY A 439 3.71 -2.80 10.88
N VAL A 440 4.62 -3.31 10.07
CA VAL A 440 5.92 -3.82 10.53
C VAL A 440 7.01 -3.08 9.75
N GLY A 441 8.10 -2.73 10.44
CA GLY A 441 9.17 -1.90 9.90
C GLY A 441 10.51 -2.14 10.57
N ARG A 442 11.40 -1.15 10.42
CA ARG A 442 12.79 -1.21 10.90
C ARG A 442 13.34 0.14 11.39
N LEU A 443 14.28 0.08 12.33
CA LEU A 443 15.12 1.17 12.84
C LEU A 443 16.43 1.24 12.06
N VAL A 444 16.75 2.36 11.42
CA VAL A 444 18.04 2.53 10.72
C VAL A 444 19.01 3.36 11.56
N GLU A 445 20.08 2.74 12.06
CA GLU A 445 21.06 3.32 13.00
C GLU A 445 21.72 4.62 12.51
N SER A 446 22.00 4.76 11.20
CA SER A 446 22.91 5.82 10.73
C SER A 446 22.37 7.26 10.75
N ARG A 447 21.07 7.48 11.01
CA ARG A 447 20.45 8.83 10.95
C ARG A 447 19.29 9.08 11.91
N SER A 448 19.08 8.24 12.95
CA SER A 448 17.87 8.29 13.79
C SER A 448 16.60 8.41 12.93
N ARG A 449 16.45 7.47 11.99
CA ARG A 449 15.31 7.39 11.07
C ARG A 449 14.70 6.00 11.15
N GLU A 450 13.51 5.90 11.73
CA GLU A 450 12.68 4.70 11.66
C GLU A 450 11.77 4.72 10.44
N ARG A 451 11.49 3.53 9.89
CA ARG A 451 10.58 3.36 8.73
C ARG A 451 9.65 2.20 8.98
N VAL A 452 8.34 2.46 8.98
CA VAL A 452 7.32 1.42 8.83
C VAL A 452 7.38 0.98 7.37
N ASP A 453 7.80 -0.27 7.13
CA ASP A 453 8.10 -0.78 5.80
C ASP A 453 6.83 -1.21 5.04
N ASN A 454 5.76 -1.54 5.76
CA ASN A 454 4.44 -1.81 5.18
C ASN A 454 3.36 -1.67 6.26
N SER A 455 2.13 -1.35 5.87
CA SER A 455 0.96 -1.44 6.74
C SER A 455 -0.24 -2.00 6.01
N VAL A 456 -1.04 -2.81 6.71
CA VAL A 456 -2.29 -3.37 6.24
C VAL A 456 -3.42 -2.86 7.13
N ARG A 457 -4.56 -2.51 6.52
CA ARG A 457 -5.81 -2.23 7.24
C ARG A 457 -6.48 -3.55 7.59
N ILE A 458 -6.76 -3.74 8.87
CA ILE A 458 -7.22 -5.03 9.43
C ILE A 458 -8.63 -4.91 10.00
N LEU A 459 -8.92 -3.84 10.74
CA LEU A 459 -10.26 -3.59 11.27
C LEU A 459 -10.82 -2.26 10.77
N GLU A 460 -12.13 -2.22 10.65
CA GLU A 460 -12.91 -1.01 10.47
C GLU A 460 -14.03 -1.01 11.51
N LEU A 461 -14.05 0.04 12.32
CA LEU A 461 -14.93 0.21 13.47
C LEU A 461 -15.66 1.56 13.35
N ARG A 462 -16.59 1.83 14.25
CA ARG A 462 -17.26 3.13 14.39
C ARG A 462 -17.09 3.69 15.79
N LEU A 463 -16.95 5.00 15.90
CA LEU A 463 -16.99 5.73 17.17
C LEU A 463 -18.16 6.70 17.15
N ALA A 464 -19.08 6.59 18.09
CA ALA A 464 -20.17 7.56 18.25
C ALA A 464 -19.73 8.90 18.85
N ASN A 465 -18.68 8.88 19.69
CA ASN A 465 -18.09 10.09 20.27
C ASN A 465 -16.58 10.13 20.00
N PRO A 466 -16.17 10.43 18.76
CA PRO A 466 -14.79 10.29 18.35
C PRO A 466 -13.82 11.24 19.04
N HIS A 467 -14.26 12.45 19.38
CA HIS A 467 -13.42 13.40 20.10
C HIS A 467 -13.02 12.86 21.47
N ASN A 468 -14.00 12.42 22.28
CA ASN A 468 -13.72 11.92 23.62
C ASN A 468 -12.93 10.61 23.56
N ALA A 469 -13.28 9.71 22.64
CA ALA A 469 -12.56 8.44 22.49
C ALA A 469 -11.10 8.64 22.07
N ALA A 470 -10.84 9.55 21.12
CA ALA A 470 -9.48 9.91 20.73
C ALA A 470 -8.71 10.57 21.90
N LEU A 471 -9.35 11.48 22.63
CA LEU A 471 -8.74 12.15 23.78
C LEU A 471 -8.36 11.15 24.89
N GLU A 472 -9.23 10.20 25.20
CA GLU A 472 -8.98 9.16 26.20
C GLU A 472 -7.87 8.20 25.76
N LEU A 473 -7.86 7.79 24.49
CA LEU A 473 -6.77 6.99 23.93
C LEU A 473 -5.43 7.73 24.04
N ILE A 474 -5.38 9.01 23.64
CA ILE A 474 -4.16 9.84 23.73
C ILE A 474 -3.71 9.99 25.19
N LYS A 475 -4.63 10.27 26.12
CA LYS A 475 -4.33 10.35 27.55
C LYS A 475 -3.78 9.03 28.09
N SER A 476 -4.32 7.89 27.66
CA SER A 476 -3.82 6.57 28.06
C SER A 476 -2.37 6.31 27.61
N LEU A 477 -1.90 7.03 26.59
CA LEU A 477 -0.55 6.93 26.03
C LEU A 477 0.41 8.00 26.58
N SER A 478 -0.07 8.91 27.42
CA SER A 478 0.71 10.07 27.89
C SER A 478 1.92 9.71 28.76
N ASP A 479 1.89 8.54 29.41
CA ASP A 479 3.02 7.99 30.15
C ASP A 479 4.12 7.42 29.24
N HIS A 480 3.87 7.33 27.93
CA HIS A 480 4.83 6.87 26.93
C HIS A 480 5.45 8.05 26.16
N PRO A 481 6.75 8.00 25.81
CA PRO A 481 7.38 9.08 25.05
C PRO A 481 6.67 9.38 23.72
N LYS A 482 6.64 10.66 23.36
CA LYS A 482 6.18 11.09 22.03
C LYS A 482 7.17 10.66 20.96
N TRP A 483 6.64 10.21 19.84
CA TRP A 483 7.36 9.81 18.66
C TRP A 483 7.38 10.95 17.64
N SER A 484 8.56 11.50 17.38
CA SER A 484 8.76 12.46 16.30
C SER A 484 8.95 11.71 14.97
N SER A 485 7.86 11.28 14.34
CA SER A 485 7.95 10.71 12.99
C SER A 485 8.47 11.77 12.02
N PRO A 486 9.49 11.50 11.19
CA PRO A 486 10.03 12.53 10.31
C PRO A 486 9.06 13.03 9.23
N ARG A 487 7.99 12.29 8.85
CA ARG A 487 7.32 12.53 7.55
C ARG A 487 5.82 12.23 7.40
N ASN A 488 5.06 12.04 8.47
CA ASN A 488 3.59 12.06 8.36
C ASN A 488 3.06 13.16 9.25
N GLY A 489 3.06 14.40 8.74
CA GLY A 489 2.54 15.58 9.45
C GLY A 489 3.36 16.02 10.67
N ARG A 490 3.23 17.29 11.04
CA ARG A 490 3.71 17.79 12.35
C ARG A 490 2.80 17.26 13.45
N ASP A 491 3.36 16.94 14.61
CA ASP A 491 2.60 16.79 15.86
C ASP A 491 1.91 18.14 16.16
N LEU A 492 0.58 18.16 16.12
CA LEU A 492 -0.24 19.31 16.46
C LEU A 492 -0.93 19.15 17.82
N SER A 493 -0.55 18.14 18.62
CA SER A 493 -1.13 17.92 19.96
C SER A 493 -0.69 18.96 21.02
N GLY A 494 -0.16 20.11 20.58
CA GLY A 494 0.02 21.29 21.42
C GLY A 494 -1.35 21.85 21.80
N ALA A 495 -1.94 21.31 22.86
CA ALA A 495 -2.82 22.07 23.72
C ALA A 495 -1.92 23.00 24.55
N ASP A 496 -1.72 24.23 24.07
CA ASP A 496 -1.46 25.33 24.99
C ASP A 496 -2.80 25.61 25.68
N GLU A 497 -2.79 25.52 27.02
CA GLU A 497 -3.78 25.97 28.03
C GLU A 497 -5.26 26.17 27.63
#